data_AF-A0A0B1T102-F1
#
_entry.id   AF-A0A0B1T102-F1
#
_cell.length_a   1.000
_cell.length_b   1.000
_cell.length_c   1.000
_cell.angle_alpha   90.00
_cell.angle_beta   90.00
_cell.angle_gamma   90.00
#
_symmetry.space_group_name_H-M   'P 1'
#
loop_
_entity.id
_entity.type
_entity.pdbx_description
1 polymer ?
#
loop_
_entity_poly.entity_id
_entity_poly.type
_entity_poly.pdbx_seq_one_letter_code
_entity_poly.pdbx_strand_id
1 'polypeptide(L)'
;LNEIFYVNPRWEWCIRTLALIVILIRCGIGLDWDYLRDSMGATLSLGFITAAIESAVIILAAFFLFGWSLPISFICGFIMAAVSPAVTVPVMLDLQSQGLGTRKGIPTLVLATATLDNIFCITAFSVAATIFFSTGKDAGNFGI
;
A
#
# COMPACT_ATOMS: atom_id res chain seq x y z
N LEU A 1 -14.19 -10.76 32.56
CA LEU A 1 -13.68 -9.60 31.80
C LEU A 1 -13.98 -9.62 30.29
N ASN A 2 -14.61 -10.68 29.74
CA ASN A 2 -14.90 -10.81 28.30
C ASN A 2 -16.26 -10.22 27.85
N GLU A 3 -16.92 -9.41 28.68
CA GLU A 3 -18.27 -8.87 28.39
C GLU A 3 -18.36 -7.34 28.35
N ILE A 4 -17.24 -6.60 28.34
CA ILE A 4 -17.32 -5.13 28.53
C ILE A 4 -17.26 -4.34 27.20
N PHE A 5 -16.86 -4.95 26.07
CA PHE A 5 -16.82 -4.23 24.79
C PHE A 5 -17.01 -5.15 23.57
N TYR A 6 -18.24 -5.65 23.36
CA TYR A 6 -18.62 -6.29 22.09
C TYR A 6 -18.90 -5.18 21.06
N VAL A 7 -17.88 -4.79 20.29
CA VAL A 7 -18.06 -3.87 19.17
C VAL A 7 -18.70 -4.65 18.04
N ASN A 8 -19.89 -4.24 17.60
CA ASN A 8 -20.51 -4.84 16.43
C ASN A 8 -19.53 -4.74 15.23
N PRO A 9 -19.28 -5.82 14.47
CA PRO A 9 -18.36 -5.82 13.33
C PRO A 9 -18.66 -4.71 12.31
N ARG A 10 -19.94 -4.34 12.16
CA ARG A 10 -20.38 -3.23 11.30
C ARG A 10 -19.86 -1.88 11.80
N TRP A 11 -19.90 -1.65 13.11
CA TRP A 11 -19.38 -0.42 13.72
C TRP A 11 -17.85 -0.35 13.66
N GLU A 12 -17.16 -1.48 13.88
CA GLU A 12 -15.70 -1.55 13.74
C GLU A 12 -15.26 -1.13 12.33
N TRP A 13 -15.87 -1.73 11.30
CA TRP A 13 -15.56 -1.42 9.91
C TRP A 13 -15.83 0.06 9.58
N CYS A 14 -16.97 0.60 10.01
CA CYS A 14 -17.30 2.01 9.78
C CYS A 14 -16.28 2.96 10.41
N ILE A 15 -15.90 2.73 11.67
CA ILE A 15 -14.97 3.60 12.41
C ILE A 15 -13.57 3.52 11.80
N ARG A 16 -13.08 2.32 11.46
CA ARG A 16 -11.76 2.14 10.83
C ARG A 16 -11.71 2.83 9.47
N THR A 17 -12.75 2.67 8.67
CA THR A 17 -12.84 3.30 7.34
C THR A 17 -12.88 4.83 7.45
N LEU A 18 -13.71 5.37 8.34
CA LEU A 18 -13.77 6.82 8.59
C LEU A 18 -12.44 7.37 9.10
N ALA A 19 -11.79 6.69 10.03
CA ALA A 19 -10.48 7.08 10.54
C ALA A 19 -9.43 7.14 9.42
N LEU A 20 -9.37 6.12 8.56
CA LEU A 20 -8.47 6.10 7.41
C LEU A 20 -8.75 7.25 6.44
N ILE A 21 -10.02 7.53 6.13
CA ILE A 21 -10.40 8.66 5.27
C ILE A 21 -9.92 9.98 5.86
N VAL A 22 -10.15 10.23 7.14
CA VAL A 22 -9.70 11.47 7.81
C VAL A 22 -8.18 11.59 7.80
N ILE A 23 -7.45 10.50 8.05
CA ILE A 23 -5.98 10.47 7.99
C ILE A 23 -5.49 10.81 6.57
N LEU A 24 -6.10 10.23 5.53
CA LEU A 24 -5.75 10.49 4.13
C LEU A 24 -6.06 11.91 3.69
N ILE A 25 -7.20 12.48 4.11
CA ILE A 25 -7.51 13.89 3.83
C ILE A 25 -6.47 14.80 4.49
N ARG A 26 -6.09 14.50 5.74
CA ARG A 26 -5.07 15.27 6.46
C ARG A 26 -3.69 15.16 5.80
N CYS A 27 -3.33 13.99 5.27
CA CYS A 27 -2.14 13.80 4.43
C CYS A 27 -2.16 14.76 3.22
N GLY A 28 -3.28 14.75 2.48
CA GLY A 28 -3.49 15.58 1.29
C GLY A 28 -3.25 17.07 1.56
N ILE A 29 -3.76 17.57 2.68
CA ILE A 29 -3.64 18.98 3.08
C ILE A 29 -2.24 19.30 3.61
N GLY A 30 -1.53 18.32 4.20
CA GLY A 30 -0.19 18.51 4.78
C GLY A 30 0.96 18.51 3.76
N LEU A 31 0.68 18.22 2.48
CA LEU A 31 1.70 18.19 1.44
C LEU A 31 2.11 19.61 1.00
N ASP A 32 3.41 19.83 0.93
CA ASP A 32 4.02 21.01 0.31
C ASP A 32 4.13 20.79 -1.20
N TRP A 33 3.24 21.44 -1.95
CA TRP A 33 3.14 21.27 -3.40
C TRP A 33 4.35 21.82 -4.16
N ASP A 34 4.97 22.89 -3.68
CA ASP A 34 6.11 23.52 -4.33
C ASP A 34 7.32 22.57 -4.25
N TYR A 35 7.59 22.03 -3.06
CA TYR A 35 8.64 21.02 -2.88
C TYR A 35 8.36 19.74 -3.67
N LEU A 36 7.10 19.29 -3.71
CA LEU A 36 6.73 18.06 -4.40
C LEU A 36 6.99 18.15 -5.91
N ARG A 37 6.72 19.31 -6.50
CA ARG A 37 6.92 19.56 -7.93
C ARG A 37 8.40 19.49 -8.29
N ASP A 38 9.26 20.05 -7.45
CA ASP A 38 10.72 20.03 -7.66
C ASP A 38 11.30 18.63 -7.47
N SER A 39 10.70 17.83 -6.58
CA SER A 39 11.15 16.48 -6.24
C SER A 39 10.36 15.36 -6.93
N MET A 40 9.50 15.68 -7.90
CA MET A 40 8.55 14.73 -8.51
C MET A 40 9.23 13.50 -9.13
N GLY A 41 10.41 13.68 -9.73
CA GLY A 41 11.20 12.58 -10.27
C GLY A 41 11.67 11.60 -9.18
N ALA A 42 12.11 12.12 -8.03
CA ALA A 42 12.49 11.30 -6.89
C ALA A 42 11.26 10.60 -6.29
N THR A 43 10.13 11.31 -6.16
CA THR A 43 8.87 10.75 -5.67
C THR A 43 8.39 9.58 -6.53
N LEU A 44 8.44 9.72 -7.86
CA LEU A 44 8.02 8.65 -8.77
C LEU A 44 8.98 7.45 -8.72
N SER A 45 10.29 7.71 -8.70
CA SER A 45 11.30 6.64 -8.58
C SER A 45 11.15 5.89 -7.26
N LEU A 46 10.94 6.59 -6.14
CA LEU A 46 10.80 6.01 -4.81
C LEU A 46 9.41 5.43 -4.53
N GLY A 47 8.40 5.72 -5.34
CA GLY A 47 7.07 5.14 -5.22
C GLY A 47 6.84 3.95 -6.15
N PHE A 48 7.37 3.99 -7.37
CA PHE A 48 7.09 2.98 -8.39
C PHE A 48 8.25 2.00 -8.59
N ILE A 49 9.48 2.51 -8.75
CA ILE A 49 10.63 1.66 -9.09
C ILE A 49 11.02 0.80 -7.89
N THR A 50 11.07 1.40 -6.69
CA THR A 50 11.29 0.69 -5.43
C THR A 50 10.24 -0.38 -5.18
N ALA A 51 8.95 -0.04 -5.30
CA ALA A 51 7.83 -0.97 -5.11
C ALA A 51 7.85 -2.13 -6.12
N ALA A 52 8.20 -1.85 -7.38
CA ALA A 52 8.34 -2.88 -8.41
C ALA A 52 9.50 -3.84 -8.10
N ILE A 53 10.64 -3.32 -7.65
CA ILE A 53 11.80 -4.15 -7.27
C ILE A 53 11.49 -4.95 -6.00
N GLU A 54 10.91 -4.32 -4.98
CA GLU A 54 10.54 -4.96 -3.71
C GLU A 54 9.56 -6.09 -3.94
N SER A 55 8.47 -5.84 -4.67
CA SER A 55 7.50 -6.88 -5.03
C SER A 55 8.15 -8.00 -5.84
N ALA A 56 8.98 -7.70 -6.84
CA ALA A 56 9.68 -8.73 -7.62
C ALA A 56 10.59 -9.62 -6.76
N VAL A 57 11.34 -9.02 -5.83
CA VAL A 57 12.22 -9.75 -4.89
C VAL A 57 11.39 -10.65 -3.97
N ILE A 58 10.26 -10.16 -3.43
CA ILE A 58 9.39 -10.95 -2.56
C ILE A 58 8.75 -12.11 -3.34
N ILE A 59 8.32 -11.89 -4.59
CA ILE A 59 7.76 -12.95 -5.44
C ILE A 59 8.80 -14.04 -5.70
N LEU A 60 10.03 -13.63 -6.03
CA LEU A 60 11.13 -14.54 -6.28
C LEU A 60 11.46 -15.36 -5.02
N ALA A 61 11.54 -14.69 -3.87
CA ALA A 61 11.75 -15.32 -2.58
C ALA A 61 10.61 -16.28 -2.22
N ALA A 62 9.35 -15.88 -2.44
CA ALA A 62 8.17 -16.72 -2.20
C ALA A 62 8.21 -18.01 -3.03
N PHE A 63 8.56 -17.89 -4.30
CA PHE A 63 8.67 -19.02 -5.22
C PHE A 63 9.81 -19.96 -4.84
N PHE A 64 11.02 -19.44 -4.57
CA PHE A 64 12.20 -20.27 -4.30
C PHE A 64 12.29 -20.80 -2.88
N LEU A 65 11.92 -20.01 -1.86
CA LEU A 65 12.05 -20.42 -0.45
C LEU A 65 10.89 -21.31 0.00
N PHE A 66 9.66 -20.99 -0.44
CA PHE A 66 8.47 -21.71 0.01
C PHE A 66 7.92 -22.71 -1.02
N GLY A 67 8.46 -22.72 -2.25
CA GLY A 67 8.00 -23.61 -3.31
C GLY A 67 6.55 -23.34 -3.74
N TRP A 68 6.06 -22.12 -3.51
CA TRP A 68 4.68 -21.75 -3.82
C TRP A 68 4.45 -21.65 -5.33
N SER A 69 3.19 -21.86 -5.75
CA SER A 69 2.82 -21.64 -7.15
C SER A 69 2.99 -20.16 -7.52
N LEU A 70 3.27 -19.90 -8.79
CA LEU A 70 3.41 -18.54 -9.34
C LEU A 70 2.24 -17.62 -8.93
N PRO A 71 0.95 -18.01 -9.06
CA PRO A 71 -0.17 -17.16 -8.67
C PRO A 71 -0.14 -16.68 -7.22
N ILE A 72 0.15 -17.60 -6.30
CA ILE A 72 0.17 -17.33 -4.86
C ILE A 72 1.38 -16.47 -4.51
N SER A 73 2.52 -16.71 -5.16
CA SER A 73 3.73 -15.91 -4.99
C SER A 73 3.52 -14.46 -5.45
N PHE A 74 2.87 -14.25 -6.60
CA PHE A 74 2.50 -12.93 -7.11
C PHE A 74 1.58 -12.17 -6.16
N ILE A 75 0.51 -12.83 -5.69
CA ILE A 75 -0.42 -12.24 -4.73
C ILE A 75 0.30 -11.85 -3.44
N CYS A 76 1.14 -12.75 -2.91
CA CYS A 76 1.91 -12.49 -1.70
C CYS A 76 2.87 -11.30 -1.88
N GLY A 77 3.58 -11.23 -3.00
CA GLY A 77 4.52 -10.17 -3.30
C GLY A 77 3.91 -8.78 -3.27
N PHE A 78 2.77 -8.57 -3.94
CA PHE A 78 2.12 -7.26 -3.95
C PHE A 78 1.47 -6.89 -2.63
N ILE A 79 0.95 -7.86 -1.86
CA ILE A 79 0.39 -7.60 -0.53
C ILE A 79 1.50 -7.19 0.45
N MET A 80 2.65 -7.87 0.40
CA MET A 80 3.78 -7.60 1.28
C MET A 80 4.52 -6.30 0.94
N ALA A 81 4.62 -5.96 -0.34
CA ALA A 81 5.25 -4.72 -0.80
C ALA A 81 4.41 -3.47 -0.46
N ALA A 82 3.09 -3.61 -0.30
CA ALA A 82 2.22 -2.47 -0.03
C ALA A 82 2.53 -1.81 1.33
N VAL A 83 2.84 -0.52 1.31
CA VAL A 83 3.07 0.27 2.53
C VAL A 83 1.75 0.55 3.28
N SER A 84 1.82 0.67 4.60
CA SER A 84 0.66 1.01 5.44
C SER A 84 0.51 2.53 5.63
N PRO A 85 -0.53 3.16 5.06
CA PRO A 85 -0.77 4.60 5.23
C PRO A 85 -1.24 4.94 6.64
N ALA A 86 -1.90 4.01 7.33
CA ALA A 86 -2.47 4.22 8.66
C ALA A 86 -1.41 4.54 9.72
N VAL A 87 -0.18 4.08 9.53
CA VAL A 87 0.95 4.29 10.45
C VAL A 87 1.91 5.34 9.88
N THR A 88 2.23 5.26 8.59
CA THR A 88 3.21 6.15 7.97
C THR A 88 2.71 7.59 7.93
N VAL A 89 1.44 7.81 7.58
CA VAL A 89 0.86 9.17 7.48
C VAL A 89 0.89 9.93 8.80
N PRO A 90 0.34 9.41 9.92
CA PRO A 90 0.35 10.16 11.17
C PRO A 90 1.77 10.42 11.68
N VAL A 91 2.70 9.48 11.51
CA VAL A 91 4.11 9.67 11.91
C VAL A 91 4.76 10.79 11.12
N MET A 92 4.58 10.83 9.79
CA MET A 92 5.17 11.88 8.96
C MET A 92 4.56 13.26 9.24
N LEU A 93 3.25 13.33 9.47
CA LEU A 93 2.58 14.58 9.86
C LEU A 93 3.03 15.07 11.24
N ASP A 94 3.27 14.15 12.18
CA ASP A 94 3.81 14.48 13.51
C ASP A 94 5.24 15.02 13.40
N LEU A 95 6.12 14.36 12.64
CA LEU A 95 7.48 14.85 12.35
C LEU A 95 7.46 16.23 11.67
N GLN A 96 6.54 16.44 10.74
CA GLN A 96 6.36 17.74 10.08
C GLN A 96 5.93 18.82 11.08
N SER A 97 5.03 18.50 12.01
CA SER A 97 4.59 19.42 13.06
C SER A 97 5.71 19.80 14.04
N GLN A 98 6.67 18.89 14.26
CA GLN A 98 7.86 19.13 15.08
C GLN A 98 9.00 19.83 14.30
N GLY A 99 8.81 20.12 13.00
CA GLY A 99 9.83 20.72 12.15
C GLY A 99 10.99 19.77 11.80
N LEU A 100 10.84 18.47 12.02
CA LEU A 100 11.87 17.46 11.75
C LEU A 100 11.83 17.04 10.28
N GLY A 101 12.98 17.19 9.59
CA GLY A 101 13.10 16.81 8.18
C GLY A 101 12.37 17.73 7.18
N THR A 102 11.64 18.74 7.65
CA THR A 102 10.86 19.69 6.82
C THR A 102 11.73 20.54 5.92
N ARG A 103 12.91 20.97 6.37
CA ARG A 103 13.88 21.73 5.54
C ARG A 103 14.33 20.96 4.29
N LYS A 104 14.32 19.63 4.36
CA LYS A 104 14.66 18.76 3.22
C LYS A 104 13.42 18.20 2.52
N GLY A 105 12.20 18.56 2.95
CA GLY A 105 10.94 18.05 2.42
C GLY A 105 10.73 16.54 2.57
N ILE A 106 11.46 15.89 3.50
CA ILE A 106 11.42 14.42 3.66
C ILE A 106 10.00 13.93 4.02
N PRO A 107 9.28 14.53 5.00
CA PRO A 107 7.93 14.08 5.32
C PRO A 107 6.99 14.17 4.11
N THR A 108 7.02 15.27 3.37
CA THR A 108 6.23 15.49 2.16
C THR A 108 6.56 14.47 1.07
N LEU A 109 7.86 14.22 0.85
CA LEU A 109 8.32 13.21 -0.11
C LEU A 109 7.79 11.83 0.26
N VAL A 110 7.97 11.40 1.51
CA VAL A 110 7.55 10.06 1.99
C VAL A 110 6.04 9.88 1.91
N LEU A 111 5.26 10.91 2.26
CA LEU A 111 3.80 10.87 2.17
C LEU A 111 3.33 10.67 0.71
N ALA A 112 3.97 11.36 -0.23
CA ALA A 112 3.65 11.22 -1.64
C ALA A 112 4.14 9.90 -2.23
N THR A 113 5.34 9.44 -1.88
CA THR A 113 5.87 8.14 -2.35
C THR A 113 5.02 6.99 -1.84
N ALA A 114 4.62 7.01 -0.56
CA ALA A 114 3.73 5.99 0.02
C ALA A 114 2.38 5.95 -0.70
N THR A 115 1.85 7.10 -1.13
CA THR A 115 0.59 7.13 -1.88
C THR A 115 0.74 6.49 -3.27
N LEU A 116 1.85 6.76 -3.97
CA LEU A 116 2.15 6.13 -5.26
C LEU A 116 2.37 4.62 -5.12
N ASP A 117 3.10 4.20 -4.09
CA ASP A 117 3.33 2.79 -3.75
C ASP A 117 2.00 2.04 -3.57
N ASN A 118 1.11 2.58 -2.72
CA ASN A 118 -0.20 1.96 -2.47
C ASN A 118 -1.04 1.85 -3.75
N ILE A 119 -1.05 2.86 -4.63
CA ILE A 119 -1.77 2.80 -5.91
C ILE A 119 -1.17 1.70 -6.81
N PHE A 120 0.16 1.63 -6.90
CA PHE A 120 0.84 0.63 -7.70
C PHE A 120 0.56 -0.79 -7.19
N CYS A 121 0.80 -1.05 -5.91
CA CYS A 121 0.64 -2.37 -5.31
C CYS A 121 -0.80 -2.87 -5.37
N ILE A 122 -1.80 -2.02 -5.08
CA ILE A 122 -3.22 -2.41 -5.16
C ILE A 122 -3.63 -2.68 -6.62
N THR A 123 -3.18 -1.86 -7.57
CA THR A 123 -3.49 -2.05 -9.00
C THR A 123 -2.86 -3.35 -9.52
N ALA A 124 -1.58 -3.56 -9.23
CA ALA A 124 -0.85 -4.74 -9.65
C ALA A 124 -1.42 -6.02 -9.02
N PHE A 125 -1.76 -5.98 -7.73
CA PHE A 125 -2.50 -7.06 -7.06
C PHE A 125 -3.83 -7.36 -7.76
N SER A 126 -4.62 -6.33 -8.08
CA SER A 126 -5.94 -6.51 -8.70
C SER A 126 -5.84 -7.12 -10.10
N VAL A 127 -4.87 -6.69 -10.90
CA VAL A 127 -4.59 -7.25 -12.22
C VAL A 127 -4.12 -8.71 -12.10
N ALA A 128 -3.16 -8.98 -11.23
CA ALA A 128 -2.64 -10.32 -10.98
C ALA A 128 -3.76 -11.27 -10.54
N ALA A 129 -4.54 -10.89 -9.53
CA ALA A 129 -5.67 -11.67 -9.05
C ALA A 129 -6.70 -11.92 -10.17
N THR A 130 -7.04 -10.91 -10.96
CA THR A 130 -7.99 -11.06 -12.08
C THR A 130 -7.49 -12.08 -13.10
N ILE A 131 -6.22 -12.01 -13.51
CA ILE A 131 -5.64 -12.96 -14.47
C ILE A 131 -5.70 -14.39 -13.92
N PHE A 132 -5.25 -14.60 -12.67
CA PHE A 132 -5.19 -15.95 -12.09
C PHE A 132 -6.57 -16.56 -11.83
N PHE A 133 -7.53 -15.76 -11.34
CA PHE A 133 -8.89 -16.26 -11.11
C PHE A 133 -9.70 -16.38 -12.40
N SER A 134 -9.41 -15.60 -13.44
CA SER A 134 -10.01 -15.78 -14.77
C SER A 134 -9.59 -17.10 -15.41
N THR A 135 -8.30 -17.46 -15.32
CA THR A 135 -7.79 -18.73 -15.87
C THR A 135 -8.43 -19.95 -15.20
N GLY A 136 -8.86 -19.85 -13.94
CA GLY A 136 -9.61 -20.93 -13.26
C GLY A 136 -11.04 -21.13 -13.80
N LYS A 137 -11.60 -20.14 -14.50
CA LYS A 137 -12.95 -20.21 -15.09
C LYS A 137 -12.94 -20.91 -16.46
N ASP A 138 -11.84 -20.81 -17.20
CA ASP A 138 -11.66 -21.49 -18.49
C ASP A 138 -11.32 -22.99 -18.33
N ALA A 139 -10.79 -23.40 -17.18
CA ALA A 139 -10.55 -24.81 -16.84
C ALA A 139 -11.83 -25.58 -16.42
N GLY A 140 -12.94 -24.87 -16.18
CA GLY A 140 -14.23 -25.46 -15.79
C GLY A 140 -15.14 -25.83 -16.97
N ASN A 141 -14.69 -25.64 -18.22
CA ASN A 141 -15.51 -25.87 -19.42
C ASN A 141 -14.89 -26.86 -20.42
N PHE A 142 -13.95 -27.69 -19.97
CA PHE A 142 -13.47 -28.85 -20.73
C PHE A 142 -13.79 -30.14 -19.96
N GLY A 143 -14.98 -30.69 -20.26
CA GLY A 143 -15.30 -32.11 -20.17
C GLY A 143 -15.29 -32.77 -18.78
N ILE A 144 -16.38 -32.56 -18.03
CA ILE A 144 -17.20 -33.66 -17.47
C ILE A 144 -18.67 -33.32 -17.65
#